data_AF-A0A7J8P5D2-F1
#
_entry.id   AF-A0A7J8P5D2-F1
#
_cell.length_a   1.000
_cell.length_b   1.000
_cell.length_c   1.000
_cell.angle_alpha   90.00
_cell.angle_beta   90.00
_cell.angle_gamma   90.00
#
_symmetry.space_group_name_H-M   'P 1'
#
loop_
_entity.id
_entity.type
_entity.pdbx_description
1 polymer ?
#
loop_
_entity_poly.entity_id
_entity_poly.type
_entity_poly.pdbx_seq_one_letter_code
_entity_poly.pdbx_strand_id
1 'polypeptide(L)'
;MKLTARESKREGRIVNLSSKGHRIVYGEGNPFDHINDESGHFPRFAYGQSKLANILHANELSRRLKDEGVEITTNSLHPGSIIMTDLMRHHGLIK
;
A
#
# COMPACT_ATOMS: atom_id res chain seq x y z
N MET A 1 8.52 1.52 17.38
CA MET A 1 7.06 1.36 17.54
C MET A 1 6.68 0.28 18.56
N LYS A 2 7.13 -0.98 18.43
CA LYS A 2 6.78 -2.06 19.38
C LYS A 2 7.12 -1.72 20.84
N LEU A 3 8.36 -1.26 21.09
CA LEU A 3 8.81 -0.82 22.42
C LEU A 3 7.95 0.34 22.95
N THR A 4 7.78 1.38 22.13
CA THR A 4 6.97 2.56 22.47
C THR A 4 5.53 2.20 22.82
N ALA A 5 4.87 1.31 22.05
CA ALA A 5 3.51 0.85 22.33
C ALA A 5 3.43 0.14 23.69
N ARG A 6 4.41 -0.73 24.00
CA ARG A 6 4.49 -1.44 25.29
C ARG A 6 4.72 -0.50 26.47
N GLU A 7 5.68 0.41 26.35
CA GLU A 7 6.04 1.33 27.44
C GLU A 7 4.93 2.36 27.71
N SER A 8 4.33 2.91 26.65
CA SER A 8 3.28 3.91 26.77
C SER A 8 1.91 3.33 27.09
N LYS A 9 1.70 2.02 26.94
CA LYS A 9 0.39 1.35 27.04
C LYS A 9 -0.67 2.00 26.15
N ARG A 10 -0.27 2.45 24.97
CA ARG A 10 -1.14 3.06 23.96
C ARG A 10 -1.04 2.28 22.67
N GLU A 11 -2.20 1.94 22.11
CA GLU A 11 -2.28 1.26 20.82
C GLU A 11 -1.61 2.10 19.73
N GLY A 12 -0.64 1.51 19.03
CA GLY A 12 -0.03 2.10 17.85
C GLY A 12 -0.85 1.84 16.60
N ARG A 13 -0.77 2.72 15.61
CA ARG A 13 -1.48 2.54 14.33
C ARG A 13 -0.55 2.77 13.15
N ILE A 14 -0.57 1.84 12.21
CA ILE A 14 0.12 1.93 10.92
C ILE A 14 -0.95 1.99 9.83
N VAL A 15 -0.86 2.99 8.96
CA VAL A 15 -1.84 3.21 7.88
C VAL A 15 -1.12 3.28 6.54
N ASN A 16 -1.36 2.30 5.67
CA ASN A 16 -0.83 2.30 4.31
C ASN A 16 -1.84 2.91 3.34
N LEU A 17 -1.44 3.96 2.62
CA LEU A 17 -2.30 4.60 1.63
C LEU A 17 -2.28 3.83 0.29
N SER A 18 -3.38 3.14 0.01
CA SER A 18 -3.65 2.46 -1.27
C SER A 18 -4.50 3.35 -2.20
N SER A 19 -5.02 2.78 -3.28
CA SER A 19 -5.86 3.44 -4.28
C SER A 19 -6.76 2.42 -4.96
N LYS A 20 -7.89 2.85 -5.56
CA LYS A 20 -8.70 2.02 -6.47
C LYS A 20 -7.87 1.43 -7.63
N GLY A 21 -6.72 2.03 -7.95
CA GLY A 21 -5.73 1.49 -8.89
C GLY A 21 -5.24 0.08 -8.55
N HIS A 22 -5.33 -0.40 -7.30
CA HIS A 22 -4.94 -1.78 -6.92
C HIS A 22 -5.67 -2.88 -7.71
N ARG A 23 -6.78 -2.57 -8.37
CA ARG A 23 -7.56 -3.49 -9.20
C ARG A 23 -7.01 -3.61 -10.63
N ILE A 24 -6.10 -2.74 -11.01
CA ILE A 24 -5.53 -2.64 -12.35
C ILE A 24 -4.06 -3.03 -12.23
N VAL A 25 -3.80 -4.33 -12.24
CA VAL A 25 -2.47 -4.92 -12.13
C VAL A 25 -2.14 -5.74 -13.38
N TYR A 26 -0.90 -6.17 -13.52
CA TYR A 26 -0.55 -7.17 -14.53
C TYR A 26 -1.38 -8.45 -14.31
N GLY A 27 -1.65 -9.22 -15.37
CA GLY A 27 -2.53 -10.38 -15.30
C GLY A 27 -2.14 -11.42 -14.25
N GLU A 28 -0.84 -11.53 -13.95
CA GLU A 28 -0.28 -12.44 -12.95
C GLU A 28 -0.31 -11.89 -11.51
N GLY A 29 -0.84 -10.68 -11.30
CA GLY A 29 -0.85 -10.01 -10.00
C GLY A 29 0.47 -9.28 -9.71
N ASN A 30 1.13 -9.63 -8.59
CA ASN A 30 2.40 -9.03 -8.18
C ASN A 30 3.55 -10.04 -8.44
N PRO A 31 4.30 -9.92 -9.54
CA PRO A 31 5.43 -10.80 -9.82
C PRO A 31 6.60 -10.48 -8.88
N PHE A 32 6.69 -11.20 -7.76
CA PHE A 32 7.73 -10.96 -6.75
C PHE A 32 9.14 -11.23 -7.29
N ASP A 33 9.28 -12.18 -8.22
CA ASP A 33 10.57 -12.54 -8.82
C ASP A 33 11.09 -11.47 -9.80
N HIS A 34 10.20 -10.62 -10.32
CA HIS A 34 10.49 -9.64 -11.37
C HIS A 34 9.90 -8.26 -11.05
N ILE A 35 9.87 -7.88 -9.77
CA ILE A 35 9.13 -6.70 -9.27
C ILE A 35 9.57 -5.36 -9.90
N ASN A 36 10.81 -5.29 -10.39
CA ASN A 36 11.42 -4.10 -11.01
C ASN A 36 11.81 -4.35 -12.48
N ASP A 37 11.19 -5.31 -13.15
CA ASP A 37 11.47 -5.56 -14.56
C ASP A 37 11.02 -4.35 -15.42
N GLU A 38 11.99 -3.74 -16.09
CA GLU A 38 11.76 -2.59 -16.96
C GLU A 38 11.16 -2.99 -18.32
N SER A 39 11.37 -4.24 -18.76
CA SER A 39 10.96 -4.71 -20.09
C SER A 39 9.45 -4.83 -20.25
N GLY A 40 8.72 -5.00 -19.15
CA GLY A 40 7.25 -5.03 -19.07
C GLY A 40 6.62 -3.79 -18.43
N HIS A 41 7.36 -2.68 -18.29
CA HIS A 41 6.91 -1.54 -17.51
C HIS A 41 5.79 -0.75 -18.20
N PHE A 42 4.61 -0.75 -17.59
CA PHE A 42 3.48 0.10 -17.95
C PHE A 42 3.06 0.94 -16.74
N PRO A 43 3.20 2.29 -16.77
CA PRO A 43 3.06 3.14 -15.58
C PRO A 43 1.74 2.94 -14.80
N ARG A 44 0.62 2.74 -15.50
CA ARG A 44 -0.68 2.49 -14.87
C ARG A 44 -0.72 1.17 -14.11
N PHE A 45 -0.21 0.10 -14.71
CA PHE A 45 -0.17 -1.24 -14.10
C PHE A 45 0.86 -1.30 -12.98
N ALA A 46 2.04 -0.71 -13.17
CA ALA A 46 3.05 -0.58 -12.12
C ALA A 46 2.53 0.19 -10.90
N TYR A 47 1.83 1.31 -11.13
CA TYR A 47 1.15 2.04 -10.06
C TYR A 47 0.12 1.16 -9.35
N GLY A 48 -0.75 0.47 -10.10
CA GLY A 48 -1.73 -0.45 -9.51
C GLY A 48 -1.09 -1.56 -8.68
N GLN A 49 -0.01 -2.16 -9.16
CA GLN A 49 0.78 -3.18 -8.46
C GLN A 49 1.34 -2.64 -7.15
N SER A 50 1.93 -1.44 -7.14
CA SER A 50 2.40 -0.81 -5.89
C SER A 50 1.27 -0.58 -4.88
N LYS A 51 0.06 -0.25 -5.35
CA LYS A 51 -1.11 -0.02 -4.50
C LYS A 51 -1.72 -1.32 -3.99
N LEU A 52 -1.63 -2.41 -4.76
CA LEU A 52 -1.93 -3.77 -4.30
C LEU A 52 -0.91 -4.21 -3.24
N ALA A 53 0.38 -3.97 -3.46
CA ALA A 53 1.44 -4.30 -2.50
C ALA A 53 1.22 -3.60 -1.14
N ASN A 54 0.75 -2.36 -1.11
CA ASN A 54 0.38 -1.67 0.13
C ASN A 54 -0.71 -2.40 0.94
N ILE A 55 -1.68 -3.03 0.27
CA ILE A 55 -2.75 -3.82 0.90
C ILE A 55 -2.19 -5.12 1.45
N LEU A 56 -1.45 -5.87 0.61
CA LEU A 56 -0.82 -7.13 1.01
C LEU A 56 0.14 -6.94 2.19
N HIS A 57 0.95 -5.88 2.14
CA HIS A 57 1.85 -5.50 3.21
C HIS A 57 1.10 -5.17 4.51
N ALA A 58 -0.01 -4.42 4.45
CA ALA A 58 -0.79 -4.11 5.63
C ALA A 58 -1.38 -5.36 6.29
N ASN A 59 -1.92 -6.28 5.48
CA ASN A 59 -2.51 -7.54 5.95
C ASN A 59 -1.45 -8.42 6.62
N GLU A 60 -0.31 -8.64 5.96
CA GLU A 60 0.75 -9.49 6.48
C GLU A 60 1.42 -8.87 7.71
N LEU A 61 1.63 -7.55 7.73
CA LEU A 61 2.16 -6.87 8.91
C LEU A 61 1.19 -6.95 10.09
N SER A 62 -0.12 -6.78 9.85
CA SER A 62 -1.14 -6.96 10.89
C SER A 62 -1.10 -8.37 11.48
N ARG A 63 -0.99 -9.40 10.62
CA ARG A 63 -0.88 -10.80 11.06
C ARG A 63 0.34 -11.01 11.94
N ARG A 64 1.53 -10.58 11.49
CA ARG A 64 2.78 -10.73 12.26
C ARG A 64 2.75 -10.02 13.60
N LEU A 65 2.24 -8.78 13.63
CA LEU A 65 2.16 -8.01 14.89
C LEU A 65 1.19 -8.63 15.89
N LYS A 66 0.08 -9.21 15.39
CA LYS A 66 -0.86 -9.96 16.20
C LYS A 66 -0.21 -11.23 16.78
N ASP A 67 0.52 -11.98 15.96
CA ASP A 67 1.23 -13.20 16.39
C ASP A 67 2.29 -12.89 17.47
N GLU A 68 2.87 -11.69 17.45
CA GLU A 68 3.82 -11.20 18.46
C GLU A 68 3.15 -10.58 19.71
N GLY A 69 1.82 -10.53 19.77
CA GLY A 69 1.07 -9.95 20.89
C GLY A 69 1.31 -8.44 21.08
N VAL A 70 1.64 -7.73 20.00
CA VAL A 70 1.90 -6.28 20.05
C VAL A 70 0.60 -5.51 19.81
N GLU A 71 0.28 -4.54 20.68
CA GLU A 71 -0.87 -3.63 20.51
C GLU A 71 -0.60 -2.58 19.42
N ILE A 72 -0.51 -3.03 18.17
CA ILE A 72 -0.43 -2.17 16.98
C ILE A 72 -1.41 -2.69 15.92
N THR A 73 -2.31 -1.83 15.47
CA THR A 73 -3.16 -2.12 14.31
C THR A 73 -2.49 -1.66 13.02
N THR A 74 -2.64 -2.45 11.97
CA THR A 74 -2.17 -2.08 10.62
C THR A 74 -3.35 -2.15 9.67
N ASN A 75 -3.62 -1.04 8.98
CA ASN A 75 -4.73 -0.93 8.04
C ASN A 75 -4.24 -0.37 6.71
N SER A 76 -4.95 -0.70 5.63
CA SER A 76 -4.80 -0.02 4.34
C SER A 76 -6.11 0.63 3.93
N LEU A 77 -6.04 1.77 3.25
CA LEU A 77 -7.23 2.47 2.78
C LEU A 77 -7.05 3.05 1.38
N HIS A 78 -8.16 3.22 0.67
CA HIS A 78 -8.24 4.07 -0.52
C HIS A 78 -8.91 5.40 -0.14
N PRO A 79 -8.30 6.56 -0.43
CA PRO A 79 -8.81 7.86 0.02
C PRO A 79 -9.98 8.40 -0.82
N GLY A 80 -10.53 7.61 -1.76
CA GLY A 80 -11.42 8.13 -2.80
C GLY A 80 -10.64 8.78 -3.95
N SER A 81 -11.38 9.42 -4.86
CA SER A 81 -10.80 10.19 -5.96
C SER A 81 -10.32 11.54 -5.44
N ILE A 82 -9.00 11.75 -5.41
CA ILE A 82 -8.38 13.02 -4.99
C ILE A 82 -7.69 13.65 -6.20
N ILE A 83 -8.25 14.76 -6.70
CA ILE A 83 -7.74 15.48 -7.88
C ILE A 83 -6.98 16.76 -7.53
N MET A 84 -7.09 17.24 -6.29
CA MET A 84 -6.44 18.48 -5.82
C MET A 84 -4.96 18.28 -5.44
N THR A 85 -4.36 17.17 -5.86
CA THR A 85 -2.95 16.86 -5.61
C THR A 85 -2.22 16.71 -6.93
N ASP A 86 -0.91 16.90 -6.89
CA ASP A 86 -0.03 16.78 -8.06
C ASP A 86 0.11 15.35 -8.60
N LEU A 87 -0.56 14.35 -8.01
CA LEU A 87 -0.47 12.95 -8.45
C LEU A 87 -0.89 12.78 -9.92
N MET A 88 -1.84 13.59 -10.40
CA MET A 88 -2.40 13.47 -11.74
C MET A 88 -1.78 14.42 -12.78
N ARG A 89 -0.77 15.22 -12.40
CA ARG A 89 -0.19 16.28 -13.26
C ARG A 89 0.40 15.79 -14.60
N HIS A 90 0.76 14.51 -14.69
CA HIS A 90 1.30 13.88 -15.91
C HIS A 90 0.33 12.85 -16.54
N HIS A 91 -0.89 12.74 -16.03
CA HIS A 91 -1.88 11.75 -16.47
C HIS A 91 -2.92 12.32 -17.45
N GLY A 92 -2.73 13.56 -17.93
CA GLY A 92 -3.62 14.23 -18.90
C GLY A 92 -5.03 14.55 -18.38
N LEU A 93 -5.28 14.34 -17.09
CA LEU A 93 -6.58 14.52 -16.44
C LEU A 93 -6.74 15.89 -15.77
N ILE A 94 -5.66 16.67 -15.69
CA ILE A 94 -5.63 18.05 -15.21
C ILE A 94 -4.84 18.84 -16.26
N LYS A 95 -5.47 19.86 -16.84
CA LYS A 95 -4.86 20.83 -17.76
C LYS A 95 -4.35 22.03 -16.97
#